data_AF-A0A1H0BGK4-F1
#
_entry.id   AF-A0A1H0BGK4-F1
#
_cell.length_a   1.000
_cell.length_b   1.000
_cell.length_c   1.000
_cell.angle_alpha   90.00
_cell.angle_beta   90.00
_cell.angle_gamma   90.00
#
_symmetry.space_group_name_H-M   'P 1'
#
loop_
_entity.id
_entity.type
_entity.pdbx_description
1 polymer ?
#
loop_
_entity_poly.entity_id
_entity_poly.type
_entity_poly.pdbx_seq_one_letter_code
_entity_poly.pdbx_strand_id
1 'polypeptide(L)'
;MINAAKSRATLGVLLAGALVLSACGAVPGSRDATPTQSTNTQEATMTVTQQEGAPYPADMDHLDDILSIGQGHELPENAEVLSVSPAVNFAENYPGGWGYIIAFTAQDQAIRNYVSNQTGHPGEYISGPNASQNRDGLEDVDLSVISDPWDLGFGGDAMLLLERPLGRGWLIIRGAPR
;
A
#
# COMPACT_ATOMS: atom_id res chain seq x y z
N MET A 1 -36.57 -45.81 28.43
CA MET A 1 -35.40 -44.97 28.11
C MET A 1 -34.46 -45.06 29.29
N ILE A 2 -33.30 -45.68 29.12
CA ILE A 2 -32.39 -46.13 30.19
C ILE A 2 -31.00 -45.48 30.00
N ASN A 3 -30.39 -45.16 31.13
CA ASN A 3 -29.14 -44.42 31.38
C ASN A 3 -27.91 -44.76 30.51
N ALA A 4 -26.97 -43.80 30.44
CA ALA A 4 -25.60 -43.88 31.02
C ALA A 4 -24.47 -43.34 30.12
N ALA A 5 -23.55 -42.65 30.79
CA ALA A 5 -22.37 -41.95 30.30
C ALA A 5 -21.32 -42.83 29.59
N LYS A 6 -20.49 -42.20 28.73
CA LYS A 6 -19.02 -42.40 28.82
C LYS A 6 -18.19 -41.27 28.21
N SER A 7 -17.18 -40.90 28.97
CA SER A 7 -16.14 -39.89 28.77
C SER A 7 -15.04 -40.37 27.82
N ARG A 8 -14.33 -39.43 27.15
CA ARG A 8 -12.95 -39.64 26.69
C ARG A 8 -12.19 -38.31 26.61
N ALA A 9 -11.20 -38.20 27.50
CA ALA A 9 -10.16 -37.19 27.56
C ALA A 9 -8.96 -37.59 26.70
N THR A 10 -8.22 -36.62 26.15
CA THR A 10 -6.79 -36.81 25.81
C THR A 10 -6.00 -35.51 26.03
N LEU A 11 -4.93 -35.67 26.81
CA LEU A 11 -3.74 -34.85 27.10
C LEU A 11 -3.34 -33.80 26.03
N GLY A 12 -2.79 -32.62 26.31
CA GLY A 12 -2.07 -32.15 27.50
C GLY A 12 -0.55 -32.39 27.37
N VAL A 13 0.18 -31.49 26.70
CA VAL A 13 1.65 -31.38 26.83
C VAL A 13 2.05 -29.90 26.92
N LEU A 14 2.27 -29.46 28.17
CA LEU A 14 3.12 -28.35 28.55
C LEU A 14 4.55 -28.89 28.65
N LEU A 15 5.54 -28.20 28.09
CA LEU A 15 6.94 -28.42 28.44
C LEU A 15 7.56 -27.11 28.89
N ALA A 16 7.86 -27.09 30.18
CA ALA A 16 8.49 -26.01 30.91
C ALA A 16 10.03 -26.14 30.87
N GLY A 17 10.66 -24.96 30.84
CA GLY A 17 11.96 -24.53 31.35
C GLY A 17 13.09 -25.52 31.66
N ALA A 18 14.30 -25.13 31.25
CA ALA A 18 15.51 -25.37 32.01
C ALA A 18 16.47 -24.17 31.90
N LEU A 19 16.71 -23.52 33.04
CA LEU A 19 17.77 -22.55 33.32
C LEU A 19 19.04 -23.33 33.69
N VAL A 20 20.19 -23.00 33.10
CA VAL A 20 21.50 -23.50 33.57
C VAL A 20 22.47 -22.31 33.65
N LEU A 21 22.99 -22.06 34.86
CA LEU A 21 24.09 -21.15 35.13
C LEU A 21 25.42 -21.92 35.23
N SER A 22 26.50 -21.19 34.94
CA SER A 22 27.87 -21.35 35.46
C SER A 22 28.89 -22.07 34.56
N ALA A 23 29.93 -21.35 34.11
CA ALA A 23 31.28 -21.40 34.70
C ALA A 23 32.30 -20.62 33.84
N CYS A 24 33.24 -19.95 34.51
CA CYS A 24 34.32 -19.14 33.97
C CYS A 24 35.54 -20.01 33.58
N GLY A 25 36.23 -19.72 32.47
CA GLY A 25 37.50 -20.35 32.09
C GLY A 25 38.15 -19.65 30.87
N ALA A 26 39.45 -19.36 30.97
CA ALA A 26 40.22 -18.54 30.03
C ALA A 26 41.04 -19.36 28.99
N VAL A 27 41.07 -18.84 27.74
CA VAL A 27 42.01 -18.89 26.56
C VAL A 27 43.29 -19.78 26.56
N PRO A 28 43.96 -20.08 25.39
CA PRO A 28 43.69 -19.73 23.98
C PRO A 28 43.90 -20.86 22.93
N GLY A 29 43.37 -20.72 21.71
CA GLY A 29 43.70 -21.61 20.59
C GLY A 29 42.93 -21.29 19.31
N SER A 30 43.65 -21.06 18.22
CA SER A 30 43.23 -20.36 17.01
C SER A 30 42.23 -21.10 16.08
N ARG A 31 41.56 -20.29 15.24
CA ARG A 31 40.96 -20.57 13.91
C ARG A 31 39.65 -21.35 13.89
N ASP A 32 38.53 -20.64 13.73
CA ASP A 32 37.79 -20.56 12.46
C ASP A 32 36.48 -19.78 12.65
N ALA A 33 35.96 -19.27 11.53
CA ALA A 33 34.98 -18.21 11.37
C ALA A 33 33.68 -18.29 12.19
N THR A 34 33.22 -17.15 12.71
CA THR A 34 31.79 -16.86 12.96
C THR A 34 31.58 -15.33 12.88
N PRO A 35 30.53 -14.81 12.21
CA PRO A 35 30.35 -13.38 12.01
C PRO A 35 29.85 -12.70 13.29
N THR A 36 30.41 -11.51 13.54
CA THR A 36 29.93 -10.54 14.53
C THR A 36 28.44 -10.29 14.35
N GLN A 37 27.70 -10.48 15.44
CA GLN A 37 26.29 -10.16 15.59
C GLN A 37 26.11 -8.63 15.43
N SER A 38 25.80 -8.18 14.22
CA SER A 38 25.28 -6.84 13.99
C SER A 38 23.87 -6.76 14.55
N THR A 39 23.67 -5.79 15.44
CA THR A 39 22.37 -5.26 15.82
C THR A 39 21.54 -4.98 14.57
N ASN A 40 20.57 -5.85 14.28
CA ASN A 40 19.51 -5.59 13.30
C ASN A 40 18.59 -4.50 13.87
N THR A 41 18.99 -3.24 13.70
CA THR A 41 18.01 -2.19 13.47
C THR A 41 17.44 -2.51 12.10
N GLN A 42 16.30 -3.21 12.06
CA GLN A 42 15.49 -3.31 10.85
C GLN A 42 14.84 -1.95 10.62
N GLU A 43 15.66 -1.01 10.17
CA GLU A 43 15.17 0.05 9.31
C GLU A 43 14.83 -0.67 8.01
N ALA A 44 13.54 -0.86 7.76
CA ALA A 44 13.07 -1.32 6.48
C ALA A 44 13.44 -0.23 5.47
N THR A 45 14.65 -0.32 4.91
CA THR A 45 14.97 0.32 3.64
C THR A 45 14.00 -0.29 2.65
N MET A 46 12.86 0.36 2.43
CA MET A 46 12.06 0.10 1.25
C MET A 46 12.98 0.41 0.09
N THR A 47 13.53 -0.64 -0.54
CA THR A 47 14.25 -0.49 -1.80
C THR A 47 13.28 0.11 -2.78
N VAL A 48 13.39 1.43 -2.99
CA VAL A 48 12.72 2.15 -4.06
C VAL A 48 13.29 1.59 -5.35
N THR A 49 12.64 0.54 -5.85
CA THR A 49 12.97 -0.05 -7.13
C THR A 49 12.01 0.56 -8.13
N GLN A 50 12.54 1.27 -9.11
CA GLN A 50 11.75 1.70 -10.26
C GLN A 50 11.09 0.48 -10.89
N GLN A 51 9.78 0.53 -11.04
CA GLN A 51 9.01 -0.50 -11.71
C GLN A 51 9.45 -0.58 -13.19
N GLU A 52 9.61 -1.79 -13.72
CA GLU A 52 10.03 -2.00 -15.11
C GLU A 52 9.10 -1.24 -16.07
N GLY A 53 9.67 -0.45 -16.99
CA GLY A 53 8.94 0.38 -17.93
C GLY A 53 8.40 1.71 -17.38
N ALA A 54 8.36 1.92 -16.06
CA ALA A 54 7.93 3.17 -15.47
C ALA A 54 8.96 4.30 -15.69
N PRO A 55 8.53 5.54 -16.04
CA PRO A 55 9.47 6.64 -16.29
C PRO A 55 10.36 7.02 -15.11
N TYR A 56 9.84 6.90 -13.88
CA TYR A 56 10.48 7.35 -12.64
C TYR A 56 10.31 6.30 -11.54
N PRO A 57 11.17 6.30 -10.52
CA PRO A 57 10.91 5.54 -9.31
C PRO A 57 9.64 6.04 -8.61
N ALA A 58 8.89 5.14 -7.98
CA ALA A 58 7.68 5.48 -7.25
C ALA A 58 8.05 5.92 -5.81
N ASP A 59 8.45 7.18 -5.66
CA ASP A 59 8.81 7.78 -4.37
C ASP A 59 8.40 9.27 -4.30
N MET A 60 8.60 9.86 -3.12
CA MET A 60 8.24 11.26 -2.85
C MET A 60 9.16 12.26 -3.57
N ASP A 61 10.42 11.89 -3.84
CA ASP A 61 11.40 12.78 -4.49
C ASP A 61 11.05 13.00 -5.97
N HIS A 62 10.33 12.06 -6.59
CA HIS A 62 9.87 12.11 -7.98
C HIS A 62 8.39 12.45 -8.12
N LEU A 63 7.70 12.88 -7.06
CA LEU A 63 6.27 13.17 -7.10
C LEU A 63 5.92 14.18 -8.22
N ASP A 64 6.64 15.29 -8.32
CA ASP A 64 6.38 16.32 -9.33
C ASP A 64 6.63 15.81 -10.75
N ASP A 65 7.67 14.98 -10.92
CA ASP A 65 7.97 14.34 -12.21
C ASP A 65 6.88 13.34 -12.60
N ILE A 66 6.34 12.59 -11.63
CA ILE A 66 5.23 11.65 -11.82
C ILE A 66 3.94 12.40 -12.20
N LEU A 67 3.59 13.47 -11.48
CA LEU A 67 2.43 14.31 -11.78
C LEU A 67 2.56 15.04 -13.14
N SER A 68 3.79 15.22 -13.62
CA SER A 68 4.04 15.79 -14.95
C SER A 68 3.87 14.78 -16.09
N ILE A 69 3.59 13.51 -15.80
CA ILE A 69 3.34 12.50 -16.84
C ILE A 69 1.95 12.72 -17.42
N GLY A 70 1.83 13.10 -18.69
CA GLY A 70 0.50 13.33 -19.29
C GLY A 70 -0.03 14.72 -18.97
N GLN A 71 -1.36 14.88 -18.91
CA GLN A 71 -2.00 16.17 -18.66
C GLN A 71 -3.09 16.05 -17.60
N GLY A 72 -3.19 17.07 -16.73
CA GLY A 72 -4.26 17.17 -15.73
C GLY A 72 -4.06 16.28 -14.50
N HIS A 73 -2.87 15.70 -14.32
CA HIS A 73 -2.52 15.00 -13.09
C HIS A 73 -2.03 16.02 -12.08
N GLU A 74 -2.96 16.48 -11.25
CA GLU A 74 -2.68 17.40 -10.16
C GLU A 74 -3.26 16.82 -8.87
N LEU A 75 -2.88 17.38 -7.74
CA LEU A 75 -3.50 17.05 -6.46
C LEU A 75 -4.44 18.17 -6.01
N PRO A 76 -5.41 17.89 -5.13
CA PRO A 76 -6.23 18.92 -4.53
C PRO A 76 -5.38 20.02 -3.86
N GLU A 77 -5.93 21.24 -3.82
CA GLU A 77 -5.24 22.36 -3.19
C GLU A 77 -4.87 22.06 -1.73
N ASN A 78 -3.61 22.32 -1.36
CA ASN A 78 -3.06 22.04 -0.02
C ASN A 78 -3.17 20.56 0.39
N ALA A 79 -3.16 19.62 -0.57
CA ALA A 79 -3.09 18.20 -0.27
C ALA A 79 -1.78 17.84 0.44
N GLU A 80 -1.87 17.01 1.46
CA GLU A 80 -0.71 16.35 2.09
C GLU A 80 -0.56 14.96 1.48
N VAL A 81 0.55 14.73 0.78
CA VAL A 81 0.87 13.43 0.21
C VAL A 81 1.40 12.51 1.29
N LEU A 82 0.75 11.36 1.44
CA LEU A 82 1.08 10.35 2.45
C LEU A 82 2.13 9.36 1.93
N SER A 83 2.02 8.98 0.65
CA SER A 83 2.92 8.02 0.02
C SER A 83 2.81 8.04 -1.49
N VAL A 84 3.88 7.65 -2.16
CA VAL A 84 3.91 7.26 -3.57
C VAL A 84 4.38 5.81 -3.64
N SER A 85 3.59 4.96 -4.29
CA SER A 85 3.87 3.52 -4.42
C SER A 85 3.67 3.05 -5.86
N PRO A 86 4.40 2.01 -6.31
CA PRO A 86 4.16 1.42 -7.63
C PRO A 86 2.84 0.65 -7.67
N ALA A 87 2.16 0.66 -8.82
CA ALA A 87 0.98 -0.16 -9.09
C ALA A 87 1.42 -1.51 -9.68
N VAL A 88 1.87 -2.41 -8.80
CA VAL A 88 2.51 -3.68 -9.16
C VAL A 88 1.51 -4.70 -9.67
N ASN A 89 0.35 -4.83 -9.04
CA ASN A 89 -0.71 -5.75 -9.45
C ASN A 89 -1.30 -5.32 -10.81
N PHE A 90 -1.41 -4.02 -11.07
CA PHE A 90 -1.76 -3.54 -12.40
C PHE A 90 -0.71 -3.98 -13.45
N ALA A 91 0.57 -3.77 -13.18
CA ALA A 91 1.68 -4.14 -14.07
C ALA A 91 1.74 -5.64 -14.39
N GLU A 92 1.50 -6.47 -13.37
CA GLU A 92 1.51 -7.92 -13.52
C GLU A 92 0.41 -8.40 -14.45
N ASN A 93 -0.75 -7.74 -14.43
CA ASN A 93 -1.90 -8.07 -15.26
C ASN A 93 -1.89 -7.42 -16.65
N TYR A 94 -1.06 -6.39 -16.84
CA TYR A 94 -0.95 -5.65 -18.10
C TYR A 94 0.50 -5.67 -18.62
N PRO A 95 0.86 -6.59 -19.55
CA PRO A 95 2.24 -6.72 -20.03
C PRO A 95 2.83 -5.41 -20.54
N GLY A 96 3.94 -4.98 -19.91
CA GLY A 96 4.62 -3.72 -20.22
C GLY A 96 3.93 -2.47 -19.67
N GLY A 97 2.83 -2.64 -18.93
CA GLY A 97 2.17 -1.57 -18.19
C GLY A 97 2.94 -1.16 -16.97
N TRP A 98 2.71 0.09 -16.57
CA TRP A 98 3.24 0.63 -15.33
C TRP A 98 2.20 1.53 -14.65
N GLY A 99 2.38 1.80 -13.36
CA GLY A 99 1.52 2.77 -12.70
C GLY A 99 2.06 3.24 -11.35
N TYR A 100 1.47 4.33 -10.86
CA TYR A 100 1.77 4.96 -9.58
C TYR A 100 0.48 5.14 -8.80
N ILE A 101 0.58 5.01 -7.47
CA ILE A 101 -0.50 5.25 -6.52
C ILE A 101 -0.01 6.33 -5.57
N ILE A 102 -0.65 7.49 -5.65
CA ILE A 102 -0.34 8.66 -4.84
C ILE A 102 -1.47 8.79 -3.81
N ALA A 103 -1.20 8.37 -2.57
CA ALA A 103 -2.15 8.52 -1.47
C ALA A 103 -2.00 9.92 -0.86
N PHE A 104 -3.11 10.60 -0.62
CA PHE A 104 -3.12 11.95 -0.09
C PHE A 104 -4.25 12.19 0.90
N THR A 105 -4.11 13.24 1.70
CA THR A 105 -5.23 13.85 2.43
C THR A 105 -5.44 15.28 1.96
N ALA A 106 -6.68 15.74 2.01
CA ALA A 106 -7.04 17.10 1.65
C ALA A 106 -8.36 17.49 2.31
N GLN A 107 -8.64 18.78 2.40
CA GLN A 107 -9.92 19.26 2.92
C GLN A 107 -11.06 18.88 1.96
N ASP A 108 -12.25 18.58 2.50
CA ASP A 108 -13.45 18.21 1.73
C ASP A 108 -13.66 19.16 0.52
N GLN A 109 -13.66 20.47 0.76
CA GLN A 109 -13.89 21.44 -0.31
C GLN A 109 -12.77 21.46 -1.37
N ALA A 110 -11.51 21.25 -0.97
CA ALA A 110 -10.41 21.15 -1.92
C ALA A 110 -10.59 19.93 -2.83
N ILE A 111 -11.05 18.79 -2.28
CA ILE A 111 -11.36 17.59 -3.05
C ILE A 111 -12.51 17.84 -4.03
N ARG A 112 -13.59 18.50 -3.60
CA ARG A 112 -14.72 18.82 -4.50
C ARG A 112 -14.33 19.78 -5.62
N ASN A 113 -13.52 20.78 -5.31
CA ASN A 113 -13.01 21.72 -6.31
C ASN A 113 -12.10 20.99 -7.30
N TYR A 114 -11.20 20.14 -6.81
CA TYR A 114 -10.35 19.30 -7.65
C TYR A 114 -11.17 18.43 -8.61
N VAL A 115 -12.16 17.69 -8.10
CA VAL A 115 -13.04 16.84 -8.93
C VAL A 115 -13.71 17.67 -10.03
N SER A 116 -14.27 18.82 -9.66
CA SER A 116 -14.96 19.72 -10.61
C SER A 116 -14.04 20.26 -11.70
N ASN A 117 -12.81 20.62 -11.34
CA ASN A 117 -11.87 21.30 -12.24
C ASN A 117 -11.09 20.33 -13.13
N GLN A 118 -10.74 19.14 -12.61
CA GLN A 118 -9.79 18.24 -13.27
C GLN A 118 -10.45 17.05 -13.97
N THR A 119 -11.64 16.64 -13.53
CA THR A 119 -12.27 15.40 -14.04
C THR A 119 -13.47 15.62 -14.96
N GLY A 120 -13.99 16.85 -14.99
CA GLY A 120 -15.27 17.17 -15.65
C GLY A 120 -16.51 16.64 -14.91
N HIS A 121 -16.32 15.91 -13.80
CA HIS A 121 -17.41 15.49 -12.93
C HIS A 121 -17.71 16.57 -11.88
N PRO A 122 -18.98 16.91 -11.62
CA PRO A 122 -19.33 17.88 -10.57
C PRO A 122 -18.95 17.35 -9.17
N GLY A 123 -18.03 18.03 -8.49
CA GLY A 123 -17.57 17.65 -7.14
C GLY A 123 -18.63 17.81 -6.05
N GLU A 124 -19.72 18.54 -6.32
CA GLU A 124 -20.91 18.53 -5.47
C GLU A 124 -21.61 17.15 -5.45
N TYR A 125 -21.45 16.36 -6.52
CA TYR A 125 -22.06 15.03 -6.68
C TYR A 125 -21.05 13.90 -6.60
N ILE A 126 -20.21 13.90 -5.56
CA ILE A 126 -19.41 12.74 -5.14
C ILE A 126 -20.32 11.79 -4.35
N SER A 127 -21.25 11.19 -5.07
CA SER A 127 -22.32 10.34 -4.57
C SER A 127 -22.50 9.16 -5.52
N GLY A 128 -23.24 8.14 -5.10
CA GLY A 128 -23.46 6.93 -5.89
C GLY A 128 -22.83 5.68 -5.28
N PRO A 129 -22.81 4.58 -6.04
CA PRO A 129 -22.38 3.28 -5.54
C PRO A 129 -20.91 3.30 -5.13
N ASN A 130 -20.57 2.37 -4.25
CA ASN A 130 -19.19 2.18 -3.86
C ASN A 130 -18.34 1.65 -5.01
N ALA A 131 -17.07 2.07 -5.00
CA ALA A 131 -16.04 1.55 -5.86
C ALA A 131 -15.98 0.02 -5.75
N SER A 132 -15.67 -0.63 -6.86
CA SER A 132 -15.61 -2.08 -6.95
C SER A 132 -14.16 -2.50 -7.13
N GLN A 133 -13.73 -3.54 -6.40
CA GLN A 133 -12.38 -4.10 -6.54
C GLN A 133 -12.12 -4.64 -7.96
N ASN A 134 -13.18 -4.98 -8.70
CA ASN A 134 -13.07 -5.45 -10.08
C ASN A 134 -12.89 -4.31 -11.10
N ARG A 135 -12.79 -3.06 -10.64
CA ARG A 135 -12.59 -1.92 -11.53
C ARG A 135 -11.12 -1.79 -11.86
N ASP A 136 -10.85 -1.65 -13.15
CA ASP A 136 -9.53 -1.44 -13.71
C ASP A 136 -8.84 -0.22 -13.08
N GLY A 137 -7.62 -0.43 -12.57
CA GLY A 137 -6.81 0.59 -11.90
C GLY A 137 -6.93 0.64 -10.39
N LEU A 138 -7.67 -0.27 -9.74
CA LEU A 138 -7.78 -0.37 -8.27
C LEU A 138 -7.12 -1.64 -7.70
N GLU A 139 -6.38 -2.40 -8.51
CA GLU A 139 -5.83 -3.71 -8.17
C GLU A 139 -4.85 -3.68 -6.98
N ASP A 140 -4.20 -2.54 -6.78
CA ASP A 140 -3.18 -2.32 -5.75
C ASP A 140 -3.72 -1.59 -4.52
N VAL A 141 -5.00 -1.21 -4.51
CA VAL A 141 -5.64 -0.54 -3.37
C VAL A 141 -6.61 -1.49 -2.68
N ASP A 142 -6.42 -1.67 -1.38
CA ASP A 142 -7.35 -2.46 -0.55
C ASP A 142 -8.60 -1.63 -0.22
N LEU A 143 -9.70 -1.90 -0.94
CA LEU A 143 -10.96 -1.19 -0.71
C LEU A 143 -11.63 -1.59 0.62
N SER A 144 -11.24 -2.69 1.25
CA SER A 144 -11.87 -3.17 2.49
C SER A 144 -11.54 -2.28 3.70
N VAL A 145 -10.45 -1.52 3.61
CA VAL A 145 -10.02 -0.55 4.64
C VAL A 145 -10.47 0.89 4.34
N ILE A 146 -11.22 1.10 3.26
CA ILE A 146 -11.69 2.42 2.85
C ILE A 146 -13.19 2.53 3.12
N SER A 147 -13.57 3.56 3.87
CA SER A 147 -14.97 3.81 4.19
C SER A 147 -15.71 4.37 2.98
N ASP A 148 -16.78 3.69 2.56
CA ASP A 148 -17.70 4.14 1.50
C ASP A 148 -16.96 4.67 0.25
N PRO A 149 -16.07 3.85 -0.37
CA PRO A 149 -15.14 4.30 -1.39
C PRO A 149 -15.88 4.78 -2.64
N TRP A 150 -15.50 5.92 -3.19
CA TRP A 150 -16.04 6.45 -4.44
C TRP A 150 -14.92 6.63 -5.44
N ASP A 151 -15.16 6.31 -6.71
CA ASP A 151 -14.10 6.33 -7.70
C ASP A 151 -14.53 6.87 -9.08
N LEU A 152 -13.57 7.45 -9.81
CA LEU A 152 -13.78 8.08 -11.10
C LEU A 152 -12.52 8.00 -11.96
N GLY A 153 -12.65 7.45 -13.17
CA GLY A 153 -11.60 7.51 -14.18
C GLY A 153 -11.66 8.80 -14.97
N PHE A 154 -10.50 9.38 -15.29
CA PHE A 154 -10.38 10.62 -16.07
C PHE A 154 -9.03 10.67 -16.80
N GLY A 155 -8.85 11.60 -17.74
CA GLY A 155 -7.60 11.76 -18.49
C GLY A 155 -7.24 10.62 -19.47
N GLY A 156 -7.93 9.47 -19.38
CA GLY A 156 -7.64 8.25 -20.16
C GLY A 156 -6.60 7.34 -19.48
N ASP A 157 -5.83 7.88 -18.54
CA ASP A 157 -4.72 7.22 -17.86
C ASP A 157 -4.78 7.35 -16.33
N ALA A 158 -5.74 8.13 -15.79
CA ALA A 158 -5.87 8.37 -14.37
C ALA A 158 -7.16 7.78 -13.77
N MET A 159 -7.06 7.31 -12.52
CA MET A 159 -8.17 6.92 -11.67
C MET A 159 -8.08 7.69 -10.35
N LEU A 160 -9.17 8.33 -9.96
CA LEU A 160 -9.32 8.95 -8.66
C LEU A 160 -10.16 8.04 -7.77
N LEU A 161 -9.65 7.67 -6.62
CA LEU A 161 -10.38 6.97 -5.56
C LEU A 161 -10.45 7.88 -4.33
N LEU A 162 -11.62 8.03 -3.73
CA LEU A 162 -11.89 8.88 -2.59
C LEU A 162 -12.57 8.09 -1.48
N GLU A 163 -12.15 8.30 -0.23
CA GLU A 163 -12.90 7.82 0.93
C GLU A 163 -14.06 8.79 1.23
N ARG A 164 -15.20 8.25 1.69
CA ARG A 164 -16.31 9.06 2.22
C ARG A 164 -16.54 8.78 3.71
N PRO A 165 -16.68 9.83 4.55
CA PRO A 165 -16.64 11.26 4.24
C PRO A 165 -15.27 11.73 3.72
N LEU A 166 -15.27 12.80 2.92
CA LEU A 166 -14.07 13.25 2.20
C LEU A 166 -12.97 13.70 3.14
N GLY A 167 -11.75 13.25 2.86
CA GLY A 167 -10.56 13.61 3.63
C GLY A 167 -9.30 12.86 3.20
N ARG A 168 -9.46 11.64 2.67
CA ARG A 168 -8.38 10.82 2.12
C ARG A 168 -8.72 10.40 0.69
N GLY A 169 -7.72 10.34 -0.17
CA GLY A 169 -7.86 9.93 -1.56
C GLY A 169 -6.60 9.29 -2.12
N TRP A 170 -6.74 8.70 -3.29
CA TRP A 170 -5.68 8.07 -4.05
C TRP A 170 -5.80 8.52 -5.51
N LEU A 171 -4.76 9.16 -6.03
CA LEU A 171 -4.61 9.41 -7.46
C LEU A 171 -3.74 8.30 -8.05
N ILE A 172 -4.29 7.59 -9.03
CA ILE A 172 -3.64 6.45 -9.65
C ILE A 172 -3.37 6.81 -11.11
N ILE A 173 -2.10 6.84 -11.50
CA ILE A 173 -1.65 7.20 -12.85
C ILE A 173 -1.08 5.95 -13.49
N ARG A 174 -1.51 5.63 -14.71
CA ARG A 174 -1.14 4.39 -15.39
C ARG A 174 -0.58 4.69 -16.77
N GLY A 175 0.25 3.79 -17.27
CA GLY A 175 0.73 3.86 -18.63
C GLY A 175 0.81 2.50 -19.28
N ALA A 176 0.75 2.53 -20.61
CA ALA A 176 0.94 1.40 -21.49
C ALA A 176 2.43 1.29 -21.90
N PRO A 177 2.87 0.12 -22.38
CA PRO A 177 4.18 0.01 -23.01
C PRO A 177 4.27 0.97 -24.21
N ARG A 178 5.44 1.58 -24.35
CA ARG A 178 5.78 2.47 -25.48
C ARG A 178 6.18 1.69 -26.73
#